data_AF-A0AAD4XTJ4-F1
#
_entry.id   AF-A0AAD4XTJ4-F1
#
_cell.length_a   1.000
_cell.length_b   1.000
_cell.length_c   1.000
_cell.angle_alpha   90.00
_cell.angle_beta   90.00
_cell.angle_gamma   90.00
#
_symmetry.space_group_name_H-M   'P 1'
#
loop_
_entity.id
_entity.type
_entity.pdbx_description
1 polymer ?
#
loop_
_entity_poly.entity_id
_entity_poly.type
_entity_poly.pdbx_seq_one_letter_code
_entity_poly.pdbx_strand_id
1 'polypeptide(L)'
;MDNEKQREGLKWVIERIVGSWSMMPEERPDISKMSRDQFAEYLKTTAAERNRLWEEHLDKNQKDLIAKEVPLLVKQRREAKKRELNQARELGEYLKKTPLNKKSFISDIERYSSICVFSFGYAKLESSEYKKFIKSLTDDNSYKVYFGRKKALSMIVGVVSEAKLNPELKPGDRGYKIKELRPGLHKIGSMLQNYDDAAVLLTDKTKDEVLRKFKEYNECDFVKTGQTPMAPLVFAKDEVLPLPPRSSAMNLCPKLKELGMPVELSGGCIKLTETFSVCEDGVRVTEDATKILRLLKKKMFNYALVPLCCWSASTGETEYLQVDMPSCQ
;
A
#
# COMPACT_ATOMS: atom_id res chain seq x y z
N MET A 1 15.32 -29.38 -2.91
CA MET A 1 16.24 -28.33 -2.41
C MET A 1 16.80 -27.46 -3.53
N ASP A 2 17.14 -27.99 -4.72
CA ASP A 2 17.64 -27.18 -5.84
C ASP A 2 16.57 -26.33 -6.57
N ASN A 3 15.35 -26.84 -6.75
CA ASN A 3 14.30 -26.11 -7.47
C ASN A 3 13.83 -24.82 -6.78
N GLU A 4 13.94 -24.75 -5.45
CA GLU A 4 13.49 -23.60 -4.66
C GLU A 4 14.54 -22.47 -4.70
N LYS A 5 15.83 -22.82 -4.57
CA LYS A 5 16.95 -21.88 -4.79
C LYS A 5 17.01 -21.38 -6.22
N GLN A 6 16.75 -22.24 -7.21
CA GLN A 6 16.66 -21.82 -8.61
C GLN A 6 15.48 -20.85 -8.83
N ARG A 7 14.32 -21.11 -8.23
CA ARG A 7 13.15 -20.21 -8.29
C ARG A 7 13.39 -18.87 -7.59
N GLU A 8 14.05 -18.85 -6.43
CA GLU A 8 14.42 -17.60 -5.75
C GLU A 8 15.45 -16.80 -6.56
N GLY A 9 16.45 -17.47 -7.15
CA GLY A 9 17.41 -16.86 -8.06
C GLY A 9 16.73 -16.22 -9.28
N LEU A 10 15.80 -16.95 -9.93
CA LEU A 10 15.02 -16.46 -11.06
C LEU A 10 14.09 -15.30 -10.69
N LYS A 11 13.45 -15.33 -9.52
CA LYS A 11 12.60 -14.24 -9.01
C LYS A 11 13.40 -12.94 -8.86
N TRP A 12 14.58 -13.03 -8.27
CA TRP A 12 15.50 -11.89 -8.11
C TRP A 12 16.00 -11.34 -9.46
N VAL A 13 16.33 -12.23 -10.39
CA VAL A 13 16.73 -11.88 -11.77
C VAL A 13 15.64 -11.09 -12.47
N ILE A 14 14.40 -11.56 -12.38
CA ILE A 14 13.29 -10.89 -13.03
C ILE A 14 13.10 -9.51 -12.39
N GLU A 15 13.14 -9.40 -11.05
CA GLU A 15 13.07 -8.12 -10.34
C GLU A 15 14.13 -7.11 -10.80
N ARG A 16 15.35 -7.58 -11.12
CA ARG A 16 16.46 -6.78 -11.67
C ARG A 16 16.20 -6.32 -13.10
N ILE A 17 15.69 -7.19 -13.98
CA ILE A 17 15.31 -6.84 -15.36
C ILE A 17 14.20 -5.79 -15.38
N VAL A 18 13.22 -5.89 -14.49
CA VAL A 18 12.15 -4.87 -14.39
C VAL A 18 12.54 -3.60 -13.62
N GLY A 19 13.78 -3.50 -13.10
CA GLY A 19 14.36 -2.27 -12.55
C GLY A 19 14.22 -2.08 -11.03
N SER A 20 14.00 -3.15 -10.25
CA SER A 20 14.18 -3.10 -8.78
C SER A 20 15.66 -3.27 -8.47
N TRP A 21 16.29 -2.29 -7.83
CA TRP A 21 17.72 -2.36 -7.50
C TRP A 21 17.96 -3.06 -6.16
N SER A 22 18.72 -4.16 -6.18
CA SER A 22 19.75 -4.56 -5.19
C SER A 22 20.59 -5.71 -5.78
N MET A 23 21.90 -5.51 -5.97
CA MET A 23 22.85 -6.58 -6.35
C MET A 23 22.90 -7.67 -5.26
N MET A 24 23.06 -8.95 -5.63
CA MET A 24 23.45 -10.03 -4.72
C MET A 24 24.71 -9.57 -3.95
N PRO A 25 24.77 -9.70 -2.61
CA PRO A 25 25.95 -9.30 -1.83
C PRO A 25 27.24 -9.99 -2.31
N GLU A 26 27.10 -11.22 -2.82
CA GLU A 26 28.21 -12.09 -3.24
C GLU A 26 28.77 -11.75 -4.63
N GLU A 27 28.06 -10.96 -5.44
CA GLU A 27 28.51 -10.50 -6.77
C GLU A 27 29.02 -9.04 -6.77
N ARG A 28 29.11 -8.38 -5.61
CA ARG A 28 29.73 -7.05 -5.55
C ARG A 28 31.24 -7.22 -5.71
N PRO A 29 31.86 -6.66 -6.76
CA PRO A 29 33.31 -6.60 -6.79
C PRO A 29 33.78 -5.80 -5.58
N ASP A 30 34.74 -6.35 -4.85
CA ASP A 30 35.35 -5.70 -3.70
C ASP A 30 36.12 -4.48 -4.20
N ILE A 31 35.48 -3.31 -4.14
CA ILE A 31 35.98 -2.04 -4.67
C ILE A 31 37.36 -1.71 -4.06
N SER A 32 37.63 -2.20 -2.84
CA SER A 32 38.91 -2.00 -2.15
C SER A 32 40.08 -2.76 -2.78
N LYS A 33 39.81 -3.75 -3.65
CA LYS A 33 40.81 -4.60 -4.32
C LYS A 33 41.01 -4.31 -5.80
N MET A 34 40.27 -3.34 -6.36
CA MET A 34 40.33 -3.03 -7.79
C MET A 34 41.46 -2.05 -8.09
N SER A 35 42.20 -2.28 -9.17
CA SER A 35 43.13 -1.27 -9.70
C SER A 35 42.35 -0.08 -10.29
N ARG A 36 43.01 1.08 -10.43
CA ARG A 36 42.40 2.29 -11.01
C ARG A 36 41.81 2.05 -12.40
N ASP A 37 42.46 1.24 -13.23
CA ASP A 37 42.00 0.93 -14.58
C ASP A 37 40.80 -0.02 -14.56
N GLN A 38 40.80 -1.01 -13.67
CA GLN A 38 39.66 -1.91 -13.46
C GLN A 38 38.43 -1.16 -12.92
N PHE A 39 38.64 -0.18 -12.05
CA PHE A 39 37.56 0.66 -11.53
C PHE A 39 37.00 1.59 -12.61
N ALA A 40 37.86 2.16 -13.47
CA ALA A 40 37.43 2.97 -14.61
C ALA A 40 36.66 2.14 -15.66
N GLU A 41 37.07 0.89 -15.91
CA GLU A 41 36.36 -0.06 -16.77
C GLU A 41 34.99 -0.44 -16.18
N TYR A 42 34.94 -0.71 -14.88
CA TYR A 42 33.70 -1.04 -14.15
C TYR A 42 32.67 0.10 -14.22
N LEU A 43 33.11 1.35 -14.06
CA LEU A 43 32.25 2.53 -14.22
C LEU A 43 31.74 2.72 -15.66
N LYS A 44 32.47 2.21 -16.66
CA LYS A 44 32.07 2.24 -18.08
C LYS A 44 31.12 1.10 -18.45
N THR A 45 31.10 -0.02 -17.71
CA THR A 45 30.13 -1.09 -17.97
C THR A 45 28.71 -0.60 -17.68
N THR A 46 27.89 -0.53 -18.73
CA THR A 46 26.48 -0.15 -18.59
C THR A 46 25.69 -1.31 -17.97
N ALA A 47 24.54 -1.02 -17.38
CA ALA A 47 23.62 -2.07 -16.94
C ALA A 47 23.23 -3.03 -18.09
N ALA A 48 23.22 -2.54 -19.34
CA ALA A 48 22.96 -3.33 -20.53
C ALA A 48 24.09 -4.35 -20.82
N GLU A 49 25.36 -3.96 -20.68
CA GLU A 49 26.49 -4.86 -20.90
C GLU A 49 26.55 -5.98 -19.85
N ARG A 50 26.27 -5.64 -18.57
CA ARG A 50 26.14 -6.62 -17.49
C ARG A 50 24.99 -7.60 -17.71
N ASN A 51 23.86 -7.11 -18.25
CA ASN A 51 22.73 -7.98 -18.58
C ASN A 51 23.06 -8.92 -19.75
N ARG A 52 23.77 -8.42 -20.79
CA ARG A 52 24.18 -9.22 -21.96
C ARG A 52 25.13 -10.37 -21.59
N LEU A 53 26.19 -10.06 -20.84
CA LEU A 53 27.16 -11.08 -20.40
C LEU A 53 26.51 -12.15 -19.51
N TRP A 54 25.48 -11.76 -18.76
CA TRP A 54 24.75 -12.68 -17.90
C TRP A 54 23.74 -13.53 -18.68
N GLU A 55 23.06 -12.98 -19.68
CA GLU A 55 22.21 -13.73 -20.62
C GLU A 55 22.97 -14.82 -21.39
N GLU A 56 24.28 -14.64 -21.62
CA GLU A 56 25.15 -15.65 -22.24
C GLU A 56 25.33 -16.90 -21.36
N HIS A 57 25.26 -16.77 -20.03
CA HIS A 57 25.45 -17.86 -19.06
C HIS A 57 24.16 -18.64 -18.75
N LEU A 58 23.01 -18.18 -19.24
CA LEU A 58 21.73 -18.83 -19.00
C LEU A 58 21.51 -20.03 -19.93
N ASP A 59 21.02 -21.12 -19.37
CA ASP A 59 20.57 -22.26 -20.15
C ASP A 59 19.24 -21.97 -20.89
N LYS A 60 18.87 -22.85 -21.83
CA LYS A 60 17.67 -22.68 -22.67
C LYS A 60 16.37 -22.65 -21.85
N ASN A 61 16.26 -23.48 -20.81
CA ASN A 61 15.05 -23.54 -19.99
C ASN A 61 14.89 -22.26 -19.16
N GLN A 62 16.00 -21.72 -18.63
CA GLN A 62 16.01 -20.45 -17.92
C GLN A 62 15.63 -19.28 -18.84
N LYS A 63 16.15 -19.26 -20.07
CA LYS A 63 15.80 -18.26 -21.09
C LYS A 63 14.31 -18.31 -21.45
N ASP A 64 13.77 -19.49 -21.68
CA ASP A 64 12.34 -19.67 -22.01
C ASP A 64 11.42 -19.24 -20.85
N LEU A 65 11.82 -19.50 -19.60
CA LEU A 65 11.07 -19.07 -18.41
C LEU A 65 11.09 -17.54 -18.27
N ILE A 66 12.26 -16.91 -18.41
CA ILE A 66 12.41 -15.45 -18.37
C ILE A 66 11.59 -14.78 -19.48
N ALA A 67 11.63 -15.32 -20.70
CA ALA A 67 10.86 -14.82 -21.83
C ALA A 67 9.35 -14.85 -21.58
N LYS A 68 8.87 -15.80 -20.75
CA LYS A 68 7.46 -15.91 -20.36
C LYS A 68 7.10 -14.98 -19.17
N GLU A 69 7.93 -14.91 -18.14
CA GLU A 69 7.61 -14.23 -16.89
C GLU A 69 7.87 -12.71 -16.91
N VAL A 70 8.91 -12.24 -17.61
CA VAL A 70 9.27 -10.81 -17.66
C VAL A 70 8.13 -9.96 -18.25
N PRO A 71 7.51 -10.31 -19.40
CA PRO A 71 6.41 -9.51 -19.95
C PRO A 71 5.20 -9.39 -19.00
N LEU A 72 4.90 -10.46 -18.25
CA LEU A 72 3.81 -10.47 -17.27
C LEU A 72 4.11 -9.49 -16.12
N LEU A 73 5.34 -9.53 -15.58
CA LEU A 73 5.76 -8.64 -14.49
C LEU A 73 5.87 -7.18 -14.95
N VAL A 74 6.33 -6.92 -16.18
CA VAL A 74 6.28 -5.57 -16.79
C VAL A 74 4.84 -5.08 -16.90
N LYS A 75 3.91 -5.91 -17.38
CA LYS A 75 2.47 -5.57 -17.49
C LYS A 75 1.90 -5.24 -16.11
N GLN A 76 2.15 -6.08 -15.10
CA GLN A 76 1.71 -5.85 -13.72
C GLN A 76 2.25 -4.53 -13.16
N ARG A 77 3.54 -4.21 -13.37
CA ARG A 77 4.14 -2.94 -12.92
C ARG A 77 3.53 -1.73 -13.62
N ARG A 78 3.30 -1.80 -14.93
CA ARG A 78 2.64 -0.72 -15.69
C ARG A 78 1.23 -0.47 -15.18
N GLU A 79 0.47 -1.54 -14.92
CA GLU A 79 -0.88 -1.43 -14.36
C GLU A 79 -0.87 -0.88 -12.93
N ALA A 80 0.07 -1.31 -12.08
CA ALA A 80 0.27 -0.76 -10.74
C ALA A 80 0.55 0.74 -10.78
N LYS A 81 1.49 1.19 -11.62
CA LYS A 81 1.82 2.61 -11.78
C LYS A 81 0.64 3.44 -12.30
N LYS A 82 -0.13 2.90 -13.26
CA LYS A 82 -1.36 3.54 -13.75
C LYS A 82 -2.38 3.75 -12.63
N ARG A 83 -2.45 2.83 -11.67
CA ARG A 83 -3.35 2.94 -10.52
C ARG A 83 -2.87 3.92 -9.47
N GLU A 84 -1.58 3.92 -9.15
CA GLU A 84 -1.00 4.93 -8.26
C GLU A 84 -1.30 6.33 -8.78
N LEU A 85 -1.19 6.54 -10.10
CA LEU A 85 -1.57 7.80 -10.73
C LEU A 85 -3.07 8.11 -10.59
N ASN A 86 -3.94 7.13 -10.79
CA ASN A 86 -5.39 7.31 -10.61
C ASN A 86 -5.75 7.63 -9.15
N GLN A 87 -5.17 6.92 -8.19
CA GLN A 87 -5.35 7.18 -6.76
C GLN A 87 -4.87 8.58 -6.39
N ALA A 88 -3.71 9.01 -6.89
CA ALA A 88 -3.21 10.36 -6.68
C ALA A 88 -4.15 11.43 -7.27
N ARG A 89 -4.78 11.16 -8.42
CA ARG A 89 -5.80 12.04 -9.02
C ARG A 89 -7.05 12.12 -8.16
N GLU A 90 -7.59 10.98 -7.74
CA GLU A 90 -8.78 10.90 -6.87
C GLU A 90 -8.54 11.63 -5.54
N LEU A 91 -7.38 11.40 -4.91
CA LEU A 91 -6.93 12.11 -3.71
C LEU A 91 -6.87 13.63 -3.96
N GLY A 92 -6.29 14.05 -5.07
CA GLY A 92 -6.19 15.45 -5.46
C GLY A 92 -7.55 16.12 -5.65
N GLU A 93 -8.51 15.43 -6.26
CA GLU A 93 -9.90 15.90 -6.42
C GLU A 93 -10.62 15.97 -5.06
N TYR A 94 -10.43 14.97 -4.20
CA TYR A 94 -11.02 14.93 -2.86
C TYR A 94 -10.55 16.11 -1.99
N LEU A 95 -9.24 16.38 -1.98
CA LEU A 95 -8.66 17.49 -1.22
C LEU A 95 -9.05 18.87 -1.77
N LYS A 96 -9.41 18.97 -3.05
CA LYS A 96 -9.98 20.21 -3.62
C LYS A 96 -11.40 20.46 -3.12
N LYS A 97 -12.22 19.40 -3.02
CA LYS A 97 -13.59 19.47 -2.49
C LYS A 97 -13.63 19.72 -0.98
N THR A 98 -12.57 19.31 -0.27
CA THR A 98 -12.49 19.38 1.21
C THR A 98 -11.27 20.20 1.65
N PRO A 99 -11.25 21.52 1.38
CA PRO A 99 -10.10 22.35 1.72
C PRO A 99 -9.92 22.51 3.23
N LEU A 100 -8.67 22.54 3.67
CA LEU A 100 -8.31 22.77 5.08
C LEU A 100 -8.75 24.17 5.53
N ASN A 101 -9.73 24.25 6.44
CA ASN A 101 -10.08 25.49 7.11
C ASN A 101 -9.09 25.78 8.25
N LYS A 102 -8.06 26.58 7.94
CA LYS A 102 -6.98 26.89 8.89
C LYS A 102 -7.46 27.61 10.16
N LYS A 103 -8.45 28.49 10.05
CA LYS A 103 -8.96 29.25 11.20
C LYS A 103 -9.68 28.32 12.18
N SER A 104 -10.59 27.49 11.66
CA SER A 104 -11.33 26.51 12.46
C SER A 104 -10.38 25.51 13.14
N PHE A 105 -9.36 25.05 12.42
CA PHE A 105 -8.37 24.14 12.97
C PHE A 105 -7.64 24.72 14.20
N ILE A 106 -7.20 25.97 14.12
CA ILE A 106 -6.48 26.64 15.22
C ILE A 106 -7.40 26.84 16.42
N SER A 107 -8.69 27.14 16.22
CA SER A 107 -9.64 27.25 17.35
C SER A 107 -9.95 25.88 17.97
N ASP A 108 -10.08 24.84 17.16
CA ASP A 108 -10.43 23.51 17.65
C ASP A 108 -9.25 22.81 18.35
N ILE A 109 -8.00 23.02 17.91
CA ILE A 109 -6.82 22.38 18.52
C ILE A 109 -6.59 22.82 19.97
N GLU A 110 -7.05 24.02 20.32
CA GLU A 110 -7.04 24.54 21.68
C GLU A 110 -8.13 23.89 22.55
N ARG A 111 -9.26 23.53 21.93
CA ARG A 111 -10.42 22.95 22.62
C ARG A 111 -10.25 21.46 22.94
N TYR A 112 -9.71 20.69 22.00
CA TYR A 112 -9.61 19.23 22.14
C TYR A 112 -8.35 18.79 22.90
N SER A 113 -8.49 17.70 23.65
CA SER A 113 -7.40 17.12 24.46
C SER A 113 -6.48 16.17 23.69
N SER A 114 -6.91 15.64 22.55
CA SER A 114 -6.11 14.70 21.76
C SER A 114 -6.14 14.99 20.26
N ILE A 115 -5.03 14.67 19.59
CA ILE A 115 -4.86 14.78 18.14
C ILE A 115 -4.43 13.43 17.59
N CYS A 116 -5.27 12.80 16.78
CA CYS A 116 -4.91 11.57 16.08
C CYS A 116 -4.70 11.83 14.59
N VAL A 117 -3.69 11.21 14.01
CA VAL A 117 -3.41 11.26 12.58
C VAL A 117 -3.71 9.89 11.99
N PHE A 118 -4.37 9.87 10.84
CA PHE A 118 -4.65 8.65 10.09
C PHE A 118 -4.40 8.84 8.60
N SER A 119 -3.98 7.79 7.92
CA SER A 119 -3.93 7.72 6.46
C SER A 119 -5.29 7.26 5.93
N PHE A 120 -5.76 7.96 4.89
CA PHE A 120 -7.00 7.63 4.18
C PHE A 120 -6.74 7.20 2.73
N GLY A 121 -5.48 6.99 2.31
CA GLY A 121 -5.15 6.51 0.96
C GLY A 121 -5.65 5.09 0.67
N TYR A 122 -5.93 4.31 1.71
CA TYR A 122 -6.57 3.00 1.62
C TYR A 122 -8.10 3.06 1.71
N ALA A 123 -8.72 4.24 1.77
CA ALA A 123 -10.17 4.38 1.79
C ALA A 123 -10.75 4.58 0.39
N LYS A 124 -12.02 4.22 0.22
CA LYS A 124 -12.74 4.36 -1.05
C LYS A 124 -13.53 5.65 -1.04
N LEU A 125 -12.85 6.76 -1.31
CA LEU A 125 -13.33 8.13 -1.02
C LEU A 125 -14.68 8.50 -1.64
N GLU A 126 -15.04 7.89 -2.77
CA GLU A 126 -16.30 8.15 -3.44
C GLU A 126 -17.45 7.23 -2.99
N SER A 127 -17.18 6.22 -2.15
CA SER A 127 -18.21 5.29 -1.66
C SER A 127 -19.17 5.93 -0.67
N SER A 128 -20.38 5.39 -0.63
CA SER A 128 -21.44 5.90 0.25
C SER A 128 -21.11 5.59 1.72
N GLU A 129 -20.47 4.45 1.95
CA GLU A 129 -20.01 3.90 3.21
C GLU A 129 -18.96 4.82 3.83
N TYR A 130 -17.96 5.22 3.03
CA TYR A 130 -16.94 6.18 3.46
C TYR A 130 -17.55 7.54 3.79
N LYS A 131 -18.41 8.06 2.91
CA LYS A 131 -19.07 9.36 3.11
C LYS A 131 -19.94 9.36 4.37
N LYS A 132 -20.69 8.28 4.63
CA LYS A 132 -21.47 8.09 5.86
C LYS A 132 -20.57 8.03 7.08
N PHE A 133 -19.44 7.31 7.00
CA PHE A 133 -18.50 7.20 8.11
C PHE A 133 -17.88 8.55 8.48
N ILE A 134 -17.34 9.29 7.50
CA ILE A 134 -16.77 10.64 7.75
C ILE A 134 -17.84 11.60 8.28
N LYS A 135 -19.07 11.51 7.79
CA LYS A 135 -20.19 12.29 8.33
C LYS A 135 -20.46 11.92 9.81
N SER A 136 -20.44 10.64 10.16
CA SER A 136 -20.61 10.20 11.56
C SER A 136 -19.52 10.74 12.50
N LEU A 137 -18.30 10.96 12.01
CA LEU A 137 -17.23 11.62 12.75
C LEU A 137 -17.42 13.14 12.86
N THR A 138 -18.28 13.75 12.07
CA THR A 138 -18.50 15.20 12.07
C THR A 138 -19.78 15.58 12.83
N ASP A 139 -20.77 14.69 12.81
CA ASP A 139 -22.06 14.84 13.50
C ASP A 139 -21.89 14.75 15.03
N ASP A 140 -20.93 13.96 15.52
CA ASP A 140 -20.57 13.88 16.93
C ASP A 140 -19.60 15.03 17.29
N ASN A 141 -20.00 15.90 18.22
CA ASN A 141 -19.14 16.98 18.72
C ASN A 141 -17.87 16.49 19.43
N SER A 142 -17.77 15.19 19.70
CA SER A 142 -16.57 14.54 20.25
C SER A 142 -15.40 14.47 19.26
N TYR A 143 -15.65 14.72 17.96
CA TYR A 143 -14.66 14.55 16.90
C TYR A 143 -14.70 15.74 15.92
N LYS A 144 -13.53 16.16 15.44
CA LYS A 144 -13.38 17.05 14.28
C LYS A 144 -12.32 16.54 13.34
N VAL A 145 -12.69 16.36 12.08
CA VAL A 145 -11.80 15.83 11.04
C VAL A 145 -11.35 16.94 10.11
N TYR A 146 -10.04 16.99 9.86
CA TYR A 146 -9.40 17.95 8.98
C TYR A 146 -8.57 17.23 7.93
N PHE A 147 -8.90 17.50 6.67
CA PHE A 147 -8.16 17.04 5.50
C PHE A 147 -7.30 18.19 4.94
N GLY A 148 -6.15 17.85 4.39
CA GLY A 148 -5.29 18.84 3.76
C GLY A 148 -4.09 18.20 3.09
N ARG A 149 -3.40 18.97 2.24
CA ARG A 149 -2.12 18.52 1.67
C ARG A 149 -1.07 18.45 2.78
N LYS A 150 -0.15 17.49 2.68
CA LYS A 150 0.96 17.28 3.63
C LYS A 150 1.63 18.55 4.14
N LYS A 151 2.01 19.44 3.22
CA LYS A 151 2.68 20.71 3.55
C LYS A 151 1.76 21.64 4.35
N ALA A 152 0.47 21.71 4.03
CA ALA A 152 -0.47 22.57 4.72
C ALA A 152 -0.77 22.06 6.14
N LEU A 153 -0.97 20.74 6.30
CA LEU A 153 -1.19 20.11 7.61
C LEU A 153 0.07 20.17 8.50
N SER A 154 1.23 19.87 7.93
CA SER A 154 2.52 20.00 8.62
C SER A 154 2.76 21.42 9.14
N MET A 155 2.53 22.41 8.27
CA MET A 155 2.73 23.82 8.60
C MET A 155 1.74 24.34 9.64
N ILE A 156 0.47 23.94 9.59
CA ILE A 156 -0.52 24.43 10.55
C ILE A 156 -0.29 23.86 11.95
N VAL A 157 0.13 22.60 12.07
CA VAL A 157 0.47 21.98 13.36
C VAL A 157 1.78 22.55 13.92
N GLY A 158 2.73 22.85 13.03
CA GLY A 158 4.07 23.35 13.34
C GLY A 158 5.11 22.24 13.33
N VAL A 159 6.35 22.59 12.99
CA VAL A 159 7.43 21.65 12.63
C VAL A 159 8.68 21.80 13.50
N VAL A 160 8.69 22.77 14.40
CA VAL A 160 9.78 23.00 15.35
C VAL A 160 9.23 23.25 16.74
N SER A 161 9.88 22.68 17.74
CA SER A 161 9.55 22.95 19.14
C SER A 161 9.93 24.38 19.51
N GLU A 162 9.28 24.92 20.54
CA GLU A 162 9.61 26.24 21.06
C GLU A 162 11.10 26.35 21.46
N ALA A 163 11.64 25.33 22.13
CA ALA A 163 13.03 25.30 22.57
C ALA A 163 14.08 25.27 21.43
N LYS A 164 13.69 24.87 20.22
CA LYS A 164 14.59 24.78 19.05
C LYS A 164 14.28 25.86 17.99
N LEU A 165 13.38 26.78 18.29
CA LEU A 165 13.04 27.87 17.41
C LEU A 165 14.20 28.87 17.39
N ASN A 166 14.64 29.30 16.21
CA ASN A 166 15.58 30.40 16.09
C ASN A 166 14.78 31.72 16.07
N PRO A 167 14.87 32.58 17.12
CA PRO A 167 14.08 33.81 17.20
C PRO A 167 14.52 34.89 16.21
N GLU A 168 15.70 34.77 15.60
CA GLU A 168 16.22 35.74 14.63
C GLU A 168 15.58 35.58 13.24
N LEU A 169 15.06 34.39 12.92
CA LEU A 169 14.47 34.09 11.62
C LEU A 169 13.01 34.56 11.56
N LYS A 170 12.67 35.33 10.53
CA LYS A 170 11.32 35.83 10.27
C LYS A 170 10.62 35.01 9.18
N PRO A 171 9.26 35.05 9.13
CA PRO A 171 8.51 34.46 8.02
C PRO A 171 9.02 35.00 6.67
N GLY A 172 9.54 34.11 5.84
CA GLY A 172 10.13 34.44 4.53
C GLY A 172 11.63 34.16 4.43
N ASP A 173 12.33 34.06 5.57
CA ASP A 173 13.76 33.78 5.59
C ASP A 173 14.06 32.32 5.23
N ARG A 174 15.21 32.09 4.58
CA ARG A 174 15.68 30.73 4.30
C ARG A 174 15.95 29.99 5.61
N GLY A 175 15.28 28.86 5.79
CA GLY A 175 15.39 28.05 7.01
C GLY A 175 14.37 28.38 8.10
N TYR A 176 13.49 29.38 7.90
CA TYR A 176 12.38 29.64 8.82
C TYR A 176 11.48 28.41 8.97
N LYS A 177 11.19 28.05 10.23
CA LYS A 177 10.33 26.93 10.60
C LYS A 177 9.17 27.42 11.45
N ILE A 178 7.99 26.85 11.22
CA ILE A 178 6.77 27.24 11.94
C ILE A 178 6.78 26.57 13.33
N LYS A 179 6.70 27.40 14.37
CA LYS A 179 6.58 26.99 15.78
C LYS A 179 5.36 26.06 15.96
N GLU A 180 5.51 25.03 16.78
CA GLU A 180 4.39 24.19 17.22
C GLU A 180 3.28 24.98 17.92
N LEU A 181 2.02 24.60 17.66
CA LEU A 181 0.87 25.22 18.31
C LEU A 181 0.74 24.83 19.79
N ARG A 182 1.19 23.62 20.14
CA ARG A 182 1.20 23.08 21.50
C ARG A 182 2.45 22.24 21.72
N PRO A 183 2.92 22.10 22.97
CA PRO A 183 4.14 21.34 23.27
C PRO A 183 4.12 19.91 22.68
N GLY A 184 5.18 19.57 21.95
CA GLY A 184 5.38 18.24 21.37
C GLY A 184 4.77 18.02 19.99
N LEU A 185 3.91 18.92 19.50
CA LEU A 185 3.24 18.78 18.20
C LEU A 185 4.19 18.86 17.00
N HIS A 186 5.39 19.43 17.16
CA HIS A 186 6.41 19.42 16.10
C HIS A 186 6.76 18.02 15.57
N LYS A 187 6.56 16.97 16.38
CA LYS A 187 6.72 15.56 15.97
C LYS A 187 5.66 15.16 14.94
N ILE A 188 4.40 15.49 15.20
CA ILE A 188 3.29 15.27 14.25
C ILE A 188 3.50 16.09 12.99
N GLY A 189 3.83 17.38 13.12
CA GLY A 189 4.04 18.25 11.96
C GLY A 189 5.16 17.76 11.06
N SER A 190 6.25 17.23 11.63
CA SER A 190 7.35 16.63 10.88
C SER A 190 6.94 15.31 10.20
N MET A 191 6.20 14.44 10.90
CA MET A 191 5.68 13.19 10.34
C MET A 191 4.74 13.42 9.16
N LEU A 192 3.84 14.41 9.25
CA LEU A 192 2.88 14.76 8.19
C LEU A 192 3.55 15.13 6.87
N GLN A 193 4.85 15.49 6.84
CA GLN A 193 5.58 15.76 5.59
C GLN A 193 5.83 14.51 4.75
N ASN A 194 5.69 13.33 5.34
CA ASN A 194 5.97 12.05 4.67
C ASN A 194 4.72 11.38 4.09
N TYR A 195 3.51 11.88 4.41
CA TYR A 195 2.23 11.27 4.01
C TYR A 195 1.40 12.26 3.19
N ASP A 196 1.16 11.94 1.92
CA ASP A 196 0.34 12.77 1.01
C ASP A 196 -1.17 12.64 1.26
N ASP A 197 -1.56 11.58 1.96
CA ASP A 197 -2.91 11.09 2.22
C ASP A 197 -3.23 11.02 3.73
N ALA A 198 -2.57 11.86 4.53
CA ALA A 198 -2.84 11.97 5.96
C ALA A 198 -3.97 12.97 6.26
N ALA A 199 -4.77 12.65 7.27
CA ALA A 199 -5.79 13.51 7.85
C ALA A 199 -5.63 13.59 9.36
N VAL A 200 -6.13 14.67 9.95
CA VAL A 200 -6.06 14.94 11.39
C VAL A 200 -7.45 14.85 12.00
N LEU A 201 -7.57 14.11 13.09
CA LEU A 201 -8.75 13.97 13.93
C LEU A 201 -8.46 14.63 15.28
N LEU A 202 -9.20 15.67 15.63
CA LEU A 202 -9.19 16.28 16.96
C LEU A 202 -10.32 15.65 17.78
N THR A 203 -10.02 15.25 19.03
CA THR A 203 -11.01 14.55 19.86
C THR A 203 -10.69 14.63 21.35
N ASP A 204 -11.72 14.46 22.18
CA ASP A 204 -11.61 14.24 23.63
C ASP A 204 -11.71 12.77 24.03
N LYS A 205 -11.77 11.89 23.03
CA LYS A 205 -11.86 10.45 23.24
C LYS A 205 -10.50 9.84 23.46
N THR A 206 -10.50 8.74 24.20
CA THR A 206 -9.28 7.96 24.41
C THR A 206 -8.82 7.33 23.10
N LYS A 207 -7.52 7.01 23.02
CA LYS A 207 -6.94 6.29 21.89
C LYS A 207 -7.72 5.03 21.52
N ASP A 208 -8.13 4.23 22.52
CA ASP A 208 -8.85 2.98 22.27
C ASP A 208 -10.25 3.21 21.68
N GLU A 209 -10.94 4.27 22.10
CA GLU A 209 -12.22 4.67 21.49
C GLU A 209 -12.02 5.09 20.04
N VAL A 210 -10.98 5.88 19.74
CA VAL A 210 -10.66 6.29 18.37
C VAL A 210 -10.33 5.08 17.50
N LEU A 211 -9.52 4.13 18.00
CA LEU A 211 -9.18 2.90 17.29
C LEU A 211 -10.43 2.04 17.02
N ARG A 212 -11.32 1.89 18.01
CA ARG A 212 -12.61 1.20 17.81
C ARG A 212 -13.45 1.91 16.76
N LYS A 213 -13.51 3.24 16.80
CA LYS A 213 -14.29 4.03 15.85
C LYS A 213 -13.77 3.85 14.42
N PHE A 214 -12.46 3.86 14.21
CA PHE A 214 -11.89 3.61 12.87
C PHE A 214 -12.13 2.20 12.34
N LYS A 215 -12.24 1.19 13.22
CA LYS A 215 -12.59 -0.19 12.82
C LYS A 215 -14.02 -0.33 12.29
N GLU A 216 -14.92 0.62 12.58
CA GLU A 216 -16.28 0.62 12.03
C GLU A 216 -16.29 0.87 10.52
N TYR A 217 -15.28 1.56 9.98
CA TYR A 217 -15.13 1.71 8.54
C TYR A 217 -14.33 0.55 7.96
N ASN A 218 -15.03 -0.34 7.28
CA ASN A 218 -14.48 -1.48 6.57
C ASN A 218 -15.32 -1.72 5.31
N GLU A 219 -14.70 -1.59 4.13
CA GLU A 219 -15.38 -1.86 2.86
C GLU A 219 -14.62 -2.91 2.04
N CYS A 220 -15.20 -4.10 1.96
CA CYS A 220 -14.66 -5.22 1.20
C CYS A 220 -14.99 -5.12 -0.30
N ASP A 221 -13.96 -5.27 -1.12
CA ASP A 221 -14.02 -5.24 -2.57
C ASP A 221 -13.22 -6.40 -3.20
N PHE A 222 -13.41 -6.59 -4.50
CA PHE A 222 -12.60 -7.53 -5.27
C PHE A 222 -11.20 -6.99 -5.44
N VAL A 223 -10.20 -7.85 -5.24
CA VAL A 223 -8.81 -7.50 -5.55
C VAL A 223 -8.72 -7.21 -7.03
N LYS A 224 -8.04 -6.12 -7.37
CA LYS A 224 -7.84 -5.68 -8.76
C LYS A 224 -6.40 -6.00 -9.16
N THR A 225 -6.14 -6.33 -10.43
CA THR A 225 -4.79 -6.64 -10.98
C THR A 225 -3.65 -5.73 -10.51
N GLY A 226 -2.63 -6.25 -9.84
CA GLY A 226 -1.54 -5.42 -9.33
C GLY A 226 -1.71 -4.94 -7.88
N GLN A 227 -2.86 -5.22 -7.23
CA GLN A 227 -2.99 -5.10 -5.77
C GLN A 227 -2.47 -6.36 -5.09
N THR A 228 -2.09 -6.23 -3.82
CA THR A 228 -1.76 -7.37 -2.96
C THR A 228 -3.06 -7.83 -2.28
N PRO A 229 -3.37 -9.14 -2.30
CA PRO A 229 -4.52 -9.67 -1.57
C PRO A 229 -4.25 -9.58 -0.07
N MET A 230 -5.30 -9.61 0.74
CA MET A 230 -5.17 -9.56 2.20
C MET A 230 -4.63 -10.86 2.81
N ALA A 231 -4.84 -11.97 2.11
CA ALA A 231 -4.46 -13.31 2.51
C ALA A 231 -4.27 -14.17 1.25
N PRO A 232 -3.50 -15.25 1.31
CA PRO A 232 -3.41 -16.20 0.22
C PRO A 232 -4.75 -16.95 0.04
N LEU A 233 -5.08 -17.31 -1.19
CA LEU A 233 -6.20 -18.21 -1.52
C LEU A 233 -5.68 -19.39 -2.31
N VAL A 234 -5.63 -20.54 -1.65
CA VAL A 234 -5.19 -21.82 -2.22
C VAL A 234 -6.33 -22.81 -2.08
N PHE A 235 -6.64 -23.50 -3.17
CA PHE A 235 -7.58 -24.60 -3.19
C PHE A 235 -6.81 -25.91 -3.31
N ALA A 236 -7.12 -26.88 -2.47
CA ALA A 236 -6.50 -28.19 -2.49
C ALA A 236 -7.04 -29.05 -3.65
N LYS A 237 -6.26 -30.06 -4.03
CA LYS A 237 -6.76 -31.12 -4.92
C LYS A 237 -8.02 -31.76 -4.33
N ASP A 238 -8.97 -32.10 -5.19
CA ASP A 238 -10.28 -32.69 -4.88
C ASP A 238 -11.23 -31.78 -4.07
N GLU A 239 -10.83 -30.55 -3.77
CA GLU A 239 -11.67 -29.57 -3.09
C GLU A 239 -12.85 -29.15 -3.97
N VAL A 240 -14.03 -29.06 -3.36
CA VAL A 240 -15.26 -28.60 -4.03
C VAL A 240 -15.34 -27.09 -3.88
N LEU A 241 -15.46 -26.37 -4.99
CA LEU A 241 -15.59 -24.92 -4.95
C LEU A 241 -16.91 -24.51 -4.29
N PRO A 242 -16.90 -23.53 -3.35
CA PRO A 242 -18.09 -23.05 -2.68
C PRO A 242 -18.91 -22.18 -3.66
N LEU A 243 -19.74 -22.82 -4.48
CA LEU A 243 -20.53 -22.16 -5.52
C LEU A 243 -22.04 -22.35 -5.30
N PRO A 244 -22.86 -21.32 -5.57
CA PRO A 244 -24.33 -21.42 -5.52
C PRO A 244 -24.86 -22.21 -6.75
N PRO A 245 -26.17 -22.56 -6.84
CA PRO A 245 -26.72 -23.85 -7.29
C PRO A 245 -26.26 -24.36 -8.67
N ARG A 246 -26.43 -25.68 -8.89
CA ARG A 246 -25.97 -26.53 -10.02
C ARG A 246 -25.99 -25.90 -11.42
N SER A 247 -26.99 -25.07 -11.74
CA SER A 247 -27.07 -24.35 -13.03
C SER A 247 -25.94 -23.34 -13.26
N SER A 248 -25.36 -22.81 -12.18
CA SER A 248 -24.21 -21.91 -12.22
C SER A 248 -22.90 -22.66 -12.51
N ALA A 249 -22.78 -23.91 -12.05
CA ALA A 249 -21.55 -24.70 -12.18
C ALA A 249 -21.22 -25.08 -13.64
N MET A 250 -22.23 -25.42 -14.44
CA MET A 250 -22.05 -25.78 -15.85
C MET A 250 -21.52 -24.62 -16.70
N ASN A 251 -21.97 -23.40 -16.43
CA ASN A 251 -21.50 -22.20 -17.15
C ASN A 251 -20.18 -21.66 -16.61
N LEU A 252 -19.87 -21.95 -15.34
CA LEU A 252 -18.70 -21.42 -14.67
C LEU A 252 -17.44 -22.28 -14.89
N CYS A 253 -17.58 -23.61 -14.93
CA CYS A 253 -16.45 -24.53 -15.11
C CYS A 253 -15.62 -24.23 -16.37
N PRO A 254 -16.21 -24.01 -17.56
CA PRO A 254 -15.45 -23.65 -18.76
C PRO A 254 -14.67 -22.35 -18.60
N LYS A 255 -15.27 -21.33 -17.97
CA LYS A 255 -14.63 -20.03 -17.74
C LYS A 255 -13.46 -20.13 -16.76
N LEU A 256 -13.58 -20.96 -15.73
CA LEU A 256 -12.48 -21.20 -14.79
C LEU A 256 -11.32 -21.95 -15.45
N LYS A 257 -11.61 -22.93 -16.33
CA LYS A 257 -10.60 -23.61 -17.14
C LYS A 257 -9.87 -22.65 -18.08
N GLU A 258 -10.59 -21.75 -18.74
CA GLU A 258 -10.00 -20.73 -19.62
C GLU A 258 -9.03 -19.81 -18.88
N LEU A 259 -9.30 -19.53 -17.61
CA LEU A 259 -8.44 -18.73 -16.72
C LEU A 259 -7.29 -19.54 -16.08
N GLY A 260 -7.11 -20.81 -16.50
CA GLY A 260 -6.02 -21.68 -16.06
C GLY A 260 -6.27 -22.45 -14.77
N MET A 261 -7.49 -22.43 -14.23
CA MET A 261 -7.83 -23.16 -13.01
C MET A 261 -8.07 -24.65 -13.34
N PRO A 262 -7.38 -25.61 -12.67
CA PRO A 262 -7.49 -27.04 -12.93
C PRO A 262 -8.77 -27.59 -12.30
N VAL A 263 -9.90 -27.43 -12.98
CA VAL A 263 -11.22 -27.81 -12.46
C VAL A 263 -11.94 -28.83 -13.34
N GLU A 264 -12.82 -29.64 -12.74
CA GLU A 264 -13.70 -30.57 -13.44
C GLU A 264 -15.12 -30.51 -12.86
N LEU A 265 -16.12 -30.76 -13.72
CA LEU A 265 -17.51 -30.85 -13.29
C LEU A 265 -17.82 -32.30 -12.90
N SER A 266 -17.94 -32.58 -11.60
CA SER A 266 -18.26 -33.90 -11.07
C SER A 266 -19.53 -33.85 -10.22
N GLY A 267 -20.54 -34.64 -10.56
CA GLY A 267 -21.79 -34.71 -9.80
C GLY A 267 -22.61 -33.41 -9.76
N GLY A 268 -22.34 -32.45 -10.66
CA GLY A 268 -22.96 -31.11 -10.66
C GLY A 268 -22.28 -30.07 -9.77
N CYS A 269 -21.14 -30.42 -9.19
CA CYS A 269 -20.25 -29.52 -8.46
C CYS A 269 -18.94 -29.35 -9.23
N ILE A 270 -18.27 -28.21 -9.05
CA ILE A 270 -16.93 -27.98 -9.60
C ILE A 270 -15.91 -28.45 -8.56
N LYS A 271 -15.04 -29.39 -8.96
CA LYS A 271 -13.94 -29.90 -8.15
C LYS A 271 -12.60 -29.51 -8.76
N LEU A 272 -11.58 -29.33 -7.94
CA LEU A 272 -10.22 -29.17 -8.45
C LEU A 272 -9.58 -30.53 -8.75
N THR A 273 -8.93 -30.64 -9.91
CA THR A 273 -8.14 -31.83 -10.28
C THR A 273 -6.75 -31.80 -9.67
N GLU A 274 -6.24 -30.60 -9.34
CA GLU A 274 -4.91 -30.35 -8.76
C GLU A 274 -4.96 -29.15 -7.80
N THR A 275 -4.00 -29.06 -6.87
CA THR A 275 -3.88 -27.90 -5.99
C THR A 275 -3.58 -26.64 -6.80
N PHE A 276 -4.32 -25.56 -6.55
CA PHE A 276 -4.20 -24.30 -7.29
C PHE A 276 -4.18 -23.09 -6.36
N SER A 277 -3.15 -22.26 -6.50
CA SER A 277 -3.05 -20.96 -5.83
C SER A 277 -3.62 -19.86 -6.71
N VAL A 278 -4.72 -19.24 -6.28
CA VAL A 278 -5.31 -18.10 -6.98
C VAL A 278 -4.52 -16.83 -6.68
N CYS A 279 -4.11 -16.66 -5.42
CA CYS A 279 -3.29 -15.54 -4.99
C CYS A 279 -2.43 -15.93 -3.78
N GLU A 280 -1.25 -15.35 -3.71
CA GLU A 280 -0.26 -15.59 -2.65
C GLU A 280 -0.10 -14.36 -1.77
N ASP A 281 0.38 -14.58 -0.55
CA ASP A 281 0.64 -13.49 0.37
C ASP A 281 1.79 -12.60 -0.13
N GLY A 282 1.62 -11.28 0.00
CA GLY A 282 2.60 -10.30 -0.48
C GLY A 282 2.75 -10.20 -2.01
N VAL A 283 2.10 -11.07 -2.80
CA VAL A 283 2.23 -11.09 -4.27
C VAL A 283 1.09 -10.31 -4.93
N ARG A 284 1.43 -9.49 -5.93
CA ARG A 284 0.46 -8.74 -6.71
C ARG A 284 -0.39 -9.68 -7.58
N VAL A 285 -1.72 -9.62 -7.46
CA VAL A 285 -2.61 -10.48 -8.25
C VAL A 285 -2.55 -10.19 -9.74
N THR A 286 -2.64 -11.25 -10.54
CA THR A 286 -2.79 -11.19 -12.01
C THR A 286 -4.21 -10.81 -12.41
N GLU A 287 -4.38 -10.53 -13.71
CA GLU A 287 -5.69 -10.26 -14.30
C GLU A 287 -6.60 -11.49 -14.22
N ASP A 288 -6.04 -12.68 -14.47
CA ASP A 288 -6.79 -13.93 -14.42
C ASP A 288 -7.17 -14.29 -13.00
N ALA A 289 -6.27 -14.11 -12.02
CA ALA A 289 -6.60 -14.25 -10.60
C ALA A 289 -7.74 -13.30 -10.19
N THR A 290 -7.72 -12.06 -10.64
CA THR A 290 -8.81 -11.09 -10.40
C THR A 290 -10.14 -11.58 -10.98
N LYS A 291 -10.13 -12.13 -12.20
CA LYS A 291 -11.34 -12.69 -12.84
C LYS A 291 -11.84 -13.92 -12.09
N ILE A 292 -10.96 -14.82 -11.67
CA ILE A 292 -11.29 -15.98 -10.83
C ILE A 292 -11.96 -15.51 -9.53
N LEU A 293 -11.35 -14.58 -8.79
CA LEU A 293 -11.93 -14.06 -7.53
C LEU A 293 -13.32 -13.45 -7.71
N ARG A 294 -13.56 -12.75 -8.83
CA ARG A 294 -14.89 -12.22 -9.19
C ARG A 294 -15.91 -13.32 -9.46
N LEU A 295 -15.52 -14.34 -10.23
CA LEU A 295 -16.38 -15.49 -10.53
C LEU A 295 -16.72 -16.28 -9.27
N LEU A 296 -15.78 -16.43 -8.34
CA LEU A 296 -15.97 -17.06 -7.04
C LEU A 296 -16.66 -16.15 -6.00
N LYS A 297 -16.95 -14.90 -6.36
CA LYS A 297 -17.53 -13.87 -5.47
C LYS A 297 -16.72 -13.67 -4.18
N LYS A 298 -15.41 -13.89 -4.22
CA LYS A 298 -14.49 -13.70 -3.09
C LYS A 298 -13.92 -12.29 -3.09
N LYS A 299 -14.34 -11.48 -2.12
CA LYS A 299 -13.79 -10.14 -1.86
C LYS A 299 -12.58 -10.30 -0.94
N MET A 300 -11.39 -9.99 -1.44
CA MET A 300 -10.13 -10.18 -0.71
C MET A 300 -9.28 -8.91 -0.65
N PHE A 301 -9.92 -7.75 -0.84
CA PHE A 301 -9.32 -6.44 -0.65
C PHE A 301 -10.19 -5.63 0.31
N ASN A 302 -9.58 -4.98 1.28
CA ASN A 302 -10.27 -4.16 2.26
C ASN A 302 -9.84 -2.70 2.14
N TYR A 303 -10.81 -1.81 1.95
CA TYR A 303 -10.64 -0.39 2.13
C TYR A 303 -10.86 0.00 3.60
N ALA A 304 -9.83 0.56 4.23
CA ALA A 304 -9.88 0.98 5.62
C ALA A 304 -9.15 2.32 5.83
N LEU A 305 -9.32 2.89 7.02
CA LEU A 305 -8.52 4.01 7.51
C LEU A 305 -7.40 3.46 8.38
N VAL A 306 -6.19 4.01 8.22
CA VAL A 306 -4.99 3.53 8.91
C VAL A 306 -4.55 4.55 9.96
N PRO A 307 -4.79 4.32 11.26
CA PRO A 307 -4.30 5.20 12.31
C PRO A 307 -2.77 5.18 12.36
N LEU A 308 -2.13 6.35 12.38
CA LEU A 308 -0.67 6.49 12.33
C LEU A 308 -0.08 6.86 13.69
N CYS A 309 -0.68 7.84 14.37
CA CYS A 309 -0.25 8.25 15.71
C CYS A 309 -1.36 9.02 16.43
N CYS A 310 -1.28 9.11 17.76
CA CYS A 310 -2.06 10.03 18.56
C CYS A 310 -1.16 10.84 19.50
N TRP A 311 -1.43 12.12 19.63
CA TRP A 311 -0.81 13.00 20.61
C TRP A 311 -1.82 13.38 21.68
N SER A 312 -1.35 13.50 22.92
CA SER A 312 -2.16 13.89 24.06
C SER A 312 -1.70 15.22 24.65
N ALA A 313 -2.67 16.09 24.93
CA ALA A 313 -2.47 17.36 25.58
C ALA A 313 -1.94 17.25 27.01
N SER A 314 -2.30 16.19 27.73
CA SER A 314 -1.94 16.03 29.15
C SER A 314 -0.46 15.68 29.31
N THR A 315 0.09 14.88 28.40
CA THR A 315 1.50 14.45 28.43
C THR A 315 2.38 15.28 27.51
N GLY A 316 1.82 15.89 26.46
CA GLY A 316 2.59 16.51 25.38
C GLY A 316 3.33 15.48 24.50
N GLU A 317 3.00 14.20 24.62
CA GLU A 317 3.67 13.11 23.92
C GLU A 317 2.87 12.60 22.73
N THR A 318 3.59 12.03 21.76
CA THR A 318 3.02 11.40 20.57
C THR A 318 3.32 9.91 20.62
N GLU A 319 2.27 9.10 20.58
CA GLU A 319 2.33 7.65 20.51
C GLU A 319 2.04 7.20 19.07
N TYR A 320 2.95 6.41 18.50
CA TYR A 320 2.78 5.84 17.17
C TYR A 320 1.93 4.56 17.24
N LEU A 321 1.05 4.40 16.26
CA LEU A 321 0.09 3.31 16.22
C LEU A 321 0.51 2.31 15.15
N GLN A 322 0.52 1.04 15.53
CA GLN A 322 0.58 -0.07 14.61
C GLN A 322 -0.78 -0.76 14.65
N VAL A 323 -1.48 -0.77 13.51
CA VAL A 323 -2.83 -1.33 13.43
C VAL A 323 -2.84 -2.39 12.34
N ASP A 324 -3.25 -3.59 12.72
CA ASP A 324 -3.49 -4.66 11.76
C ASP A 324 -4.74 -4.33 10.94
N MET A 325 -4.61 -4.43 9.62
CA MET A 325 -5.71 -4.17 8.71
C MET A 325 -6.82 -5.20 8.93
N PRO A 326 -8.09 -4.77 9.12
CA PRO A 326 -9.18 -5.70 9.39
C PRO A 326 -9.36 -6.68 8.23
N SER A 327 -9.64 -7.95 8.53
CA SER A 327 -9.94 -8.97 7.52
C SER A 327 -11.35 -8.82 6.95
N CYS A 328 -11.54 -9.08 5.67
CA CYS A 328 -12.88 -9.26 5.10
C CYS A 328 -13.44 -10.60 5.57
N GLN A 329 -14.64 -10.59 6.16
CA GLN A 329 -15.39 -11.79 6.54
C GLN A 329 -16.16 -12.36 5.34
#